data_AF-A0A749PV01-F1
#
_entry.id   AF-A0A749PV01-F1
#
_cell.length_a   1.000
_cell.length_b   1.000
_cell.length_c   1.000
_cell.angle_alpha   90.00
_cell.angle_beta   90.00
_cell.angle_gamma   90.00
#
_symmetry.space_group_name_H-M   'P 1'
#
loop_
_entity.id
_entity.type
_entity.pdbx_description
1 polymer ?
#
loop_
_entity_poly.entity_id
_entity_poly.type
_entity_poly.pdbx_seq_one_letter_code
_entity_poly.pdbx_strand_id
1 'polypeptide(L)' 'MMQQDWHPADIIAALKKRGTSLAEVSRNSGLASSTLTNALNRRWPKGERLIAEALGVASEIIWPSRYR' A
#
# COMPACT_ATOMS: atom_id res chain seq x y z
N MET A 1 -20.82 5.59 -9.00
CA MET A 1 -19.48 5.38 -9.59
C MET A 1 -18.73 4.41 -8.69
N MET A 2 -18.22 3.31 -9.23
CA MET A 2 -17.38 2.39 -8.45
C MET A 2 -16.03 3.11 -8.25
N GLN A 3 -15.65 3.40 -7.00
CA GLN A 3 -14.29 3.88 -6.74
C GLN A 3 -13.34 2.73 -7.08
N GLN A 4 -12.37 3.00 -7.94
CA GLN A 4 -11.42 2.01 -8.43
C GLN A 4 -10.19 2.00 -7.53
N ASP A 5 -9.64 0.81 -7.28
CA ASP A 5 -8.36 0.66 -6.58
C ASP A 5 -7.26 1.44 -7.32
N TRP A 6 -6.34 2.01 -6.56
CA TRP A 6 -5.16 2.67 -7.12
C TRP A 6 -4.36 1.69 -7.94
N HIS A 7 -3.79 2.16 -9.04
CA HIS A 7 -2.86 1.35 -9.81
C HIS A 7 -1.59 1.10 -8.96
N PRO A 8 -1.00 -0.12 -8.98
CA PRO A 8 0.21 -0.42 -8.22
C PRO A 8 1.37 0.56 -8.46
N ALA A 9 1.50 1.07 -9.68
CA ALA A 9 2.50 2.08 -10.03
C ALA A 9 2.26 3.43 -9.32
N ASP A 10 0.99 3.84 -9.12
CA ASP A 10 0.64 5.08 -8.43
C ASP A 10 0.97 4.99 -6.94
N ILE A 11 0.73 3.83 -6.33
CA ILE A 11 1.13 3.55 -4.93
C ILE A 11 2.65 3.67 -4.79
N ILE A 12 3.42 3.05 -5.69
CA ILE A 12 4.89 3.13 -5.69
C ILE A 12 5.36 4.57 -5.91
N ALA A 13 4.75 5.29 -6.85
CA ALA A 13 5.08 6.69 -7.13
C ALA A 13 4.76 7.59 -5.93
N ALA A 14 3.63 7.39 -5.26
CA ALA A 14 3.24 8.14 -4.07
C ALA A 14 4.21 7.89 -2.90
N LEU A 15 4.65 6.64 -2.69
CA LEU A 15 5.68 6.32 -1.69
C LEU A 15 7.00 7.02 -2.01
N LYS A 16 7.44 6.97 -3.28
CA LYS A 16 8.66 7.65 -3.72
C LYS A 16 8.58 9.17 -3.55
N LYS A 17 7.43 9.79 -3.84
CA LYS A 17 7.20 11.22 -3.62
C LYS A 17 7.29 11.62 -2.14
N ARG A 18 7.03 10.68 -1.22
CA ARG A 18 7.23 10.84 0.23
C ARG A 18 8.65 10.52 0.69
N GLY A 19 9.56 10.18 -0.22
CA GLY A 19 10.94 9.83 0.10
C GLY A 19 11.11 8.42 0.67
N THR A 20 10.10 7.54 0.53
CA THR A 20 10.16 6.16 1.00
C THR A 20 9.91 5.15 -0.13
N SER A 21 9.97 3.85 0.18
CA SER A 21 9.72 2.76 -0.76
C SER A 21 9.03 1.58 -0.09
N LEU A 22 8.39 0.70 -0.85
CA LEU A 22 7.78 -0.53 -0.30
C LEU A 22 8.78 -1.39 0.50
N ALA A 23 10.03 -1.46 0.03
CA ALA A 23 11.07 -2.19 0.74
C ALA A 23 11.43 -1.54 2.07
N GLU A 24 11.43 -0.21 2.14
CA GLU A 24 11.65 0.52 3.39
C GLU A 24 10.47 0.37 4.36
N VAL A 25 9.24 0.48 3.86
CA VAL A 25 8.03 0.21 4.67
C VAL A 25 8.05 -1.22 5.21
N SER A 26 8.49 -2.21 4.41
CA SER A 26 8.67 -3.59 4.89
C SER A 26 9.65 -3.69 6.03
N ARG A 27 10.85 -3.12 5.87
CA ARG A 27 11.90 -3.15 6.89
C ARG A 27 11.44 -2.47 8.18
N ASN A 28 10.79 -1.31 8.06
CA ASN A 28 10.25 -0.56 9.20
C ASN A 28 9.16 -1.34 9.94
N SER A 29 8.47 -2.23 9.24
CA SER A 29 7.42 -3.10 9.79
C SER A 29 7.93 -4.45 10.30
N GLY A 30 9.26 -4.69 10.29
CA GLY A 30 9.87 -5.96 10.67
C GLY A 30 9.62 -7.11 9.68
N LEU A 31 9.25 -6.79 8.44
CA LEU A 31 8.97 -7.76 7.39
C LEU A 31 10.14 -7.86 6.40
N ALA A 32 10.22 -8.97 5.67
CA ALA A 32 11.17 -9.06 4.57
C ALA A 32 10.81 -8.03 3.48
N SER A 33 11.83 -7.45 2.83
CA SER A 33 11.67 -6.34 1.88
C SER A 33 10.64 -6.58 0.77
N SER A 34 10.43 -7.84 0.38
CA SER A 34 9.48 -8.27 -0.66
C SER A 34 8.07 -8.56 -0.15
N THR A 35 7.84 -8.65 1.16
CA THR A 35 6.55 -9.09 1.72
C THR A 35 5.43 -8.11 1.41
N LEU A 36 5.67 -6.80 1.49
CA LEU A 36 4.64 -5.77 1.17
C LEU A 36 4.28 -5.67 -0.30
N THR A 37 5.12 -6.16 -1.21
CA THR A 37 4.74 -6.25 -2.63
C THR A 37 3.52 -7.14 -2.84
N ASN A 38 3.30 -8.12 -1.96
CA ASN A 38 2.11 -8.99 -2.03
C ASN A 38 0.80 -8.23 -1.82
N ALA A 39 0.80 -7.14 -1.05
CA ALA A 39 -0.40 -6.33 -0.80
C ALA A 39 -0.95 -5.67 -2.08
N LEU A 40 -0.07 -5.39 -3.05
CA LEU A 40 -0.46 -4.81 -4.34
C LEU A 40 -1.34 -5.78 -5.15
N ASN A 41 -1.02 -7.07 -5.09
CA ASN A 41 -1.65 -8.09 -5.94
C ASN A 41 -2.73 -8.91 -5.23
N ARG A 42 -2.68 -9.02 -3.90
CA ARG A 42 -3.59 -9.87 -3.10
C ARG A 42 -4.16 -9.08 -1.94
N ARG A 43 -5.41 -9.36 -1.58
CA ARG A 43 -6.07 -8.79 -0.39
C ARG A 43 -5.28 -9.19 0.85
N TRP A 44 -4.60 -8.23 1.45
CA TRP A 44 -3.81 -8.43 2.65
C TRP A 44 -3.98 -7.23 3.58
N PRO A 45 -5.01 -7.24 4.44
CA PRO A 45 -5.42 -6.05 5.21
C PRO A 45 -4.30 -5.45 6.07
N LYS A 46 -3.40 -6.28 6.61
CA LYS A 46 -2.25 -5.80 7.38
C LYS A 46 -1.23 -5.07 6.51
N GLY A 47 -0.90 -5.60 5.33
CA GLY A 47 0.00 -4.95 4.39
C GLY A 47 -0.58 -3.68 3.79
N GLU A 48 -1.85 -3.73 3.41
CA GLU A 48 -2.60 -2.57 2.92
C GLU A 48 -2.58 -1.42 3.93
N ARG A 49 -2.82 -1.72 5.22
CA ARG A 49 -2.73 -0.74 6.30
C ARG A 49 -1.33 -0.11 6.42
N LEU A 50 -0.26 -0.90 6.36
CA LEU A 50 1.12 -0.37 6.46
C LEU A 50 1.47 0.56 5.29
N ILE A 51 1.02 0.23 4.08
CA ILE A 51 1.19 1.11 2.90
C ILE A 51 0.38 2.39 3.08
N ALA A 52 -0.87 2.26 3.50
CA ALA A 52 -1.77 3.39 3.69
C ALA A 52 -1.26 4.35 4.78
N GLU A 53 -0.72 3.81 5.88
CA GLU A 53 -0.09 4.56 6.96
C GLU A 53 1.15 5.32 6.48
N ALA A 54 2.02 4.69 5.68
CA ALA A 54 3.16 5.37 5.06
C ALA A 54 2.72 6.50 4.10
N LEU A 55 1.57 6.34 3.45
CA LEU A 55 0.95 7.33 2.59
C LEU A 55 0.05 8.33 3.34
N GLY A 56 -0.13 8.19 4.66
CA GLY A 56 -0.98 9.06 5.48
C GLY A 56 -2.45 9.09 5.04
N VAL A 57 -2.97 8.02 4.47
CA VAL A 57 -4.37 7.87 4.04
C VAL A 57 -4.96 6.58 4.61
N ALA A 58 -6.28 6.42 4.54
CA ALA A 58 -6.92 5.14 4.89
C ALA A 58 -6.73 4.11 3.77
N SER A 59 -6.62 2.82 4.12
CA SER A 59 -6.50 1.72 3.15
C SER A 59 -7.68 1.67 2.19
N GLU A 60 -8.86 2.09 2.64
CA GLU A 60 -10.10 2.17 1.84
C GLU A 60 -10.03 3.21 0.71
N ILE A 61 -9.16 4.22 0.85
CA ILE A 61 -8.94 5.22 -0.22
C ILE A 61 -8.08 4.64 -1.34
N ILE A 62 -7.15 3.74 -1.00
CA ILE A 62 -6.26 3.09 -1.96
C ILE A 62 -6.95 1.88 -2.59
N TRP A 63 -7.67 1.09 -1.80
CA TRP A 63 -8.40 -0.11 -2.25
C TRP A 63 -9.89 -0.08 -1.90
N PRO A 64 -10.66 0.90 -2.42
CA PRO A 64 -12.10 0.99 -2.16
C PRO A 64 -12.88 -0.28 -2.51
N SER A 65 -12.44 -1.05 -3.51
CA SER A 65 -13.11 -2.30 -3.88
C SER A 65 -12.95 -3.41 -2.84
N ARG A 66 -11.94 -3.33 -1.95
CA ARG A 66 -11.62 -4.34 -0.93
C ARG A 66 -12.31 -4.11 0.41
N TYR A 67 -12.92 -2.95 0.62
CA TYR A 67 -13.51 -2.53 1.90
C TYR A 67 -15.00 -2.18 1.79
N ARG A 68 -15.65 -2.61 0.70
CA ARG A 68 -17.09 -2.44 0.47
C ARG A 68 -17.91 -3.60 1.04
#